data_AF-A0A6I4ZF98-F1
#
_entry.id   AF-A0A6I4ZF98-F1
#
_cell.length_a   1.000
_cell.length_b   1.000
_cell.length_c   1.000
_cell.angle_alpha   90.00
_cell.angle_beta   90.00
_cell.angle_gamma   90.00
#
_symmetry.space_group_name_H-M   'P 1'
#
loop_
_entity.id
_entity.type
_entity.pdbx_description
1 polymer ?
#
loop_
_entity_poly.entity_id
_entity_poly.type
_entity_poly.pdbx_seq_one_letter_code
_entity_poly.pdbx_strand_id
1 'polypeptide(L)'
;MTRVLGFLLPARLYHWLVLRLASLPLAPARKLHRSVVFRHPLHLRDGHYLLVPTEFAPHVLTLPESTAVCLQEDAMEWVDASGWSYALIVANFGAFQETPFLHVHLIRMSEPLAEFWDLQPNWLAVELEEDQQPFRAGRRVIRYNALENTATVHTDIYLD
;
A
#
# COMPACT_ATOMS: atom_id res chain seq x y z
N MET A 1 29.04 -11.27 -2.95
CA MET A 1 28.16 -10.11 -2.66
C MET A 1 27.69 -9.38 -3.93
N THR A 2 27.45 -10.09 -5.04
CA THR A 2 27.17 -9.47 -6.36
C THR A 2 25.74 -9.69 -6.88
N ARG A 3 24.88 -10.42 -6.14
CA ARG A 3 23.53 -10.80 -6.62
C ARG A 3 22.40 -9.83 -6.21
N VAL A 4 22.59 -8.97 -5.19
CA VAL A 4 21.53 -8.08 -4.69
C VAL A 4 21.34 -6.83 -5.58
N LEU A 5 22.42 -6.35 -6.22
CA LEU A 5 22.37 -5.19 -7.13
C LEU A 5 21.61 -5.48 -8.45
N GLY A 6 21.53 -6.75 -8.87
CA GLY A 6 20.89 -7.15 -10.12
C GLY A 6 19.36 -7.08 -10.11
N PHE A 7 18.71 -7.16 -8.94
CA PHE A 7 17.25 -7.17 -8.81
C PHE A 7 16.65 -5.78 -8.53
N LEU A 8 17.41 -4.88 -7.90
CA LEU A 8 16.92 -3.55 -7.55
C LEU A 8 16.91 -2.58 -8.74
N LEU A 9 17.84 -2.73 -9.69
CA LEU A 9 17.87 -1.87 -10.89
C LEU A 9 16.63 -2.10 -11.80
N PRO A 10 16.23 -3.35 -12.11
CA PRO A 10 14.97 -3.62 -12.79
C PRO A 10 13.75 -3.12 -12.02
N ALA A 11 13.71 -3.30 -10.70
CA ALA A 11 12.61 -2.84 -9.87
C ALA A 11 12.43 -1.31 -9.90
N ARG A 12 13.53 -0.56 -9.79
CA ARG A 12 13.54 0.91 -9.91
C ARG A 12 13.14 1.39 -11.29
N LEU A 13 13.61 0.72 -12.34
CA LEU A 13 13.22 1.05 -13.72
C LEU A 13 11.73 0.78 -13.95
N TYR A 14 11.21 -0.34 -13.43
CA TYR A 14 9.80 -0.68 -13.53
C TYR A 14 8.92 0.30 -12.75
N HIS A 15 9.31 0.65 -11.52
CA HIS A 15 8.67 1.71 -10.72
C HIS A 15 8.62 3.04 -11.47
N TRP A 16 9.75 3.49 -12.03
CA TRP A 16 9.82 4.70 -12.84
C TRP A 16 8.88 4.63 -14.05
N LEU A 17 8.84 3.49 -14.75
CA LEU A 17 7.95 3.28 -15.89
C LEU A 17 6.48 3.40 -15.48
N VAL A 18 6.08 2.78 -14.36
CA VAL A 18 4.71 2.88 -13.83
C VAL A 18 4.34 4.33 -13.53
N LEU A 19 5.22 5.08 -12.86
CA LEU A 19 4.98 6.50 -12.58
C LEU A 19 4.87 7.34 -13.86
N ARG A 20 5.69 7.03 -14.88
CA ARG A 20 5.63 7.72 -16.18
C ARG A 20 4.33 7.43 -16.92
N LEU A 21 3.91 6.19 -16.97
CA LEU A 21 2.65 5.78 -17.60
C LEU A 21 1.45 6.41 -16.87
N ALA A 22 1.48 6.45 -15.55
CA ALA A 22 0.46 7.10 -14.74
C ALA A 22 0.48 8.64 -14.87
N SER A 23 1.51 9.24 -15.45
CA SER A 23 1.54 10.69 -15.72
C SER A 23 1.04 11.04 -17.12
N LEU A 24 0.71 10.04 -17.96
CA LEU A 24 0.20 10.28 -19.30
C LEU A 24 -1.27 10.73 -19.23
N PRO A 25 -1.69 11.70 -20.06
CA PRO A 25 -3.05 12.28 -20.03
C PRO A 25 -4.17 11.28 -20.37
N LEU A 26 -3.81 10.07 -20.82
CA LEU A 26 -4.74 8.98 -21.15
C LEU A 26 -4.92 7.98 -20.00
N ALA A 27 -4.07 8.02 -18.96
CA ALA A 27 -4.22 7.16 -17.81
C ALA A 27 -5.15 7.82 -16.78
N PRO A 28 -6.18 7.14 -16.25
CA PRO A 28 -7.02 7.65 -15.17
C PRO A 28 -6.24 7.60 -13.86
N ALA A 29 -5.26 8.49 -13.74
CA ALA A 29 -4.32 8.58 -12.65
C ALA A 29 -4.37 9.98 -12.03
N ARG A 30 -4.41 10.05 -10.70
CA ARG A 30 -4.34 11.29 -9.93
C ARG A 30 -3.04 11.32 -9.16
N LYS A 31 -2.33 12.44 -9.27
CA LYS A 31 -1.16 12.72 -8.45
C LYS A 31 -1.62 13.30 -7.12
N LEU A 32 -1.11 12.72 -6.03
CA LEU A 32 -1.25 13.23 -4.66
C LEU A 32 0.07 13.85 -4.21
N HIS A 33 0.22 14.12 -2.91
CA HIS A 33 1.40 14.81 -2.39
C HIS A 33 2.68 13.99 -2.65
N ARG A 34 2.68 12.71 -2.26
CA ARG A 34 3.84 11.83 -2.39
C ARG A 34 3.57 10.55 -3.15
N SER A 35 2.38 10.38 -3.70
CA SER A 35 1.98 9.18 -4.42
C SER A 35 1.22 9.49 -5.71
N VAL A 36 1.05 8.46 -6.53
CA VAL A 36 0.16 8.48 -7.69
C VAL A 36 -0.85 7.37 -7.53
N VAL A 37 -2.12 7.70 -7.68
CA VAL A 37 -3.24 6.76 -7.62
C VAL A 37 -3.78 6.51 -9.01
N PHE A 38 -3.98 5.25 -9.39
CA PHE A 38 -4.59 4.89 -10.67
C PHE A 38 -5.44 3.64 -10.52
N ARG A 39 -6.40 3.44 -11.43
CA ARG A 39 -7.29 2.27 -11.37
C ARG A 39 -6.49 0.98 -11.58
N HIS A 40 -6.72 -0.04 -10.76
CA HIS A 40 -6.02 -1.32 -10.88
C HIS A 40 -6.35 -2.00 -12.23
N PRO A 41 -5.38 -2.35 -13.10
CA PRO A 41 -5.65 -2.79 -14.47
C PRO A 41 -6.40 -4.12 -14.58
N LEU A 42 -6.24 -5.01 -13.60
CA LEU A 42 -6.91 -6.32 -13.56
C LEU A 42 -8.27 -6.31 -12.83
N HIS A 43 -8.86 -5.12 -12.59
CA HIS A 43 -10.19 -4.86 -12.02
C HIS A 43 -10.85 -6.04 -11.29
N LEU A 44 -10.41 -6.37 -10.07
CA LEU A 44 -11.07 -7.41 -9.28
C LEU A 44 -12.50 -7.00 -8.88
N ARG A 45 -12.73 -5.69 -8.68
CA ARG A 45 -14.01 -5.06 -8.34
C ARG A 45 -14.04 -3.59 -8.76
N ASP A 46 -15.24 -3.02 -8.90
CA ASP A 46 -15.40 -1.56 -8.99
C ASP A 46 -14.90 -0.88 -7.71
N GLY A 47 -14.18 0.23 -7.86
CA GLY A 47 -13.53 0.90 -6.74
C GLY A 47 -12.20 0.29 -6.30
N HIS A 48 -11.49 -0.43 -7.17
CA HIS A 48 -10.14 -0.94 -6.92
C HIS A 48 -9.06 -0.08 -7.60
N TYR A 49 -8.25 0.59 -6.78
CA TYR A 49 -7.16 1.46 -7.20
C TYR A 49 -5.82 0.99 -6.63
N LEU A 50 -4.75 1.41 -7.28
CA LEU A 50 -3.38 1.28 -6.84
C LEU A 50 -2.83 2.66 -6.52
N LEU A 51 -2.26 2.79 -5.33
CA LEU A 51 -1.51 3.95 -4.90
C LEU A 51 -0.04 3.56 -4.83
N VAL A 52 0.79 4.28 -5.59
CA VAL A 52 2.22 4.00 -5.71
C VAL A 52 2.99 5.23 -5.20
N PRO A 53 3.90 5.07 -4.21
CA PRO A 53 4.74 6.17 -3.76
C PRO A 53 5.64 6.68 -4.89
N THR A 54 5.89 7.98 -4.93
CA THR A 54 6.83 8.57 -5.90
C THR A 54 8.26 8.15 -5.61
N GLU A 55 8.61 8.05 -4.32
CA GLU A 55 9.87 7.48 -3.86
C GLU A 55 9.86 5.95 -4.01
N PHE A 56 10.95 5.40 -4.53
CA PHE A 56 11.09 3.96 -4.67
C PHE A 56 11.30 3.31 -3.29
N ALA A 57 10.44 2.36 -2.95
CA ALA A 57 10.63 1.44 -1.85
C ALA A 57 10.31 0.01 -2.31
N PRO A 58 11.11 -1.01 -1.93
CA PRO A 58 10.81 -2.39 -2.29
C PRO A 58 9.54 -2.90 -1.58
N HIS A 59 9.29 -2.51 -0.33
CA HIS A 59 8.08 -2.85 0.42
C HIS A 59 7.86 -1.89 1.59
N VAL A 60 6.67 -1.95 2.21
CA VAL A 60 6.24 -1.01 3.27
C VAL A 60 7.20 -0.97 4.46
N LEU A 61 7.77 -2.12 4.86
CA LEU A 61 8.69 -2.22 6.00
C LEU A 61 10.05 -1.51 5.80
N THR A 62 10.37 -1.10 4.57
CA THR A 62 11.62 -0.38 4.27
C THR A 62 11.45 1.13 4.16
N LEU A 63 10.22 1.63 4.34
CA LEU A 63 9.97 3.05 4.28
C LEU A 63 10.46 3.76 5.55
N PRO A 64 11.06 4.95 5.43
CA PRO A 64 11.16 5.86 6.56
C PRO A 64 9.79 6.15 7.14
N GLU A 65 9.72 6.29 8.46
CA GLU A 65 8.48 6.54 9.21
C GLU A 65 7.67 7.70 8.61
N SER A 66 8.32 8.84 8.39
CA SER A 66 7.67 10.03 7.84
C SER A 66 7.07 9.78 6.45
N THR A 67 7.71 8.94 5.62
CA THR A 67 7.19 8.57 4.30
C THR A 67 6.01 7.60 4.43
N ALA A 68 6.05 6.67 5.38
CA ALA A 68 4.94 5.75 5.65
C ALA A 68 3.68 6.49 6.14
N VAL A 69 3.84 7.48 7.03
CA VAL A 69 2.75 8.35 7.50
C VAL A 69 2.14 9.13 6.34
N CYS A 70 2.95 9.82 5.53
CA CYS A 70 2.42 10.56 4.38
C CYS A 70 1.72 9.64 3.35
N LEU A 71 2.18 8.39 3.20
CA LEU A 71 1.55 7.43 2.29
C LEU A 71 0.16 6.99 2.79
N GLN A 72 0.02 6.82 4.11
CA GLN A 72 -1.26 6.56 4.76
C GLN A 72 -2.21 7.76 4.58
N GLU A 73 -1.72 8.98 4.79
CA GLU A 73 -2.49 10.21 4.59
C GLU A 73 -2.99 10.35 3.14
N ASP A 74 -2.11 10.16 2.15
CA ASP A 74 -2.47 10.16 0.73
C ASP A 74 -3.57 9.10 0.43
N ALA A 75 -3.47 7.91 1.03
CA ALA A 75 -4.48 6.86 0.85
C ALA A 75 -5.84 7.24 1.43
N MET A 76 -5.88 7.83 2.63
CA MET A 76 -7.11 8.29 3.27
C MET A 76 -7.73 9.47 2.52
N GLU A 77 -6.93 10.47 2.12
CA GLU A 77 -7.37 11.62 1.31
C GLU A 77 -8.06 11.15 0.02
N TRP A 78 -7.48 10.17 -0.66
CA TRP A 78 -8.09 9.61 -1.87
C TRP A 78 -9.44 8.94 -1.59
N VAL A 79 -9.55 8.16 -0.51
CA VAL A 79 -10.81 7.49 -0.15
C VAL A 79 -11.90 8.53 0.14
N ASP A 80 -11.58 9.56 0.93
CA ASP A 80 -12.51 10.64 1.27
C ASP A 80 -13.00 11.37 0.03
N ALA A 81 -12.07 11.73 -0.87
CA ALA A 81 -12.40 12.40 -2.12
C ALA A 81 -13.20 11.52 -3.09
N SER A 82 -13.18 10.19 -2.91
CA SER A 82 -13.89 9.24 -3.77
C SER A 82 -15.36 9.03 -3.37
N GLY A 83 -15.80 9.58 -2.24
CA GLY A 83 -17.16 9.42 -1.72
C GLY A 83 -17.48 7.99 -1.28
N TRP A 84 -16.46 7.20 -0.95
CA TRP A 84 -16.66 5.85 -0.43
C TRP A 84 -17.08 5.91 1.03
N SER A 85 -18.01 5.06 1.45
CA SER A 85 -18.35 4.94 2.88
C SER A 85 -17.29 4.14 3.63
N TYR A 86 -16.76 3.09 3.00
CA TYR A 86 -15.82 2.16 3.59
C TYR A 86 -14.74 1.76 2.58
N ALA A 87 -13.52 1.56 3.08
CA ALA A 87 -12.38 1.14 2.26
C ALA A 87 -11.48 0.14 2.97
N LEU A 88 -10.85 -0.71 2.16
CA LEU A 88 -9.70 -1.52 2.54
C LEU A 88 -8.45 -0.96 1.86
N ILE A 89 -7.42 -0.66 2.66
CA ILE A 89 -6.13 -0.15 2.19
C ILE A 89 -5.08 -1.22 2.48
N VAL A 90 -4.51 -1.86 1.45
CA VAL A 90 -3.66 -3.04 1.61
C VAL A 90 -2.29 -2.85 0.99
N ALA A 91 -1.22 -3.04 1.75
CA ALA A 91 0.14 -3.13 1.24
C ALA A 91 0.68 -4.56 1.45
N ASN A 92 0.92 -5.28 0.36
CA ASN A 92 1.49 -6.63 0.41
C ASN A 92 3.02 -6.56 0.46
N PHE A 93 3.65 -7.55 1.09
CA PHE A 93 5.10 -7.74 1.10
C PHE A 93 5.48 -9.22 1.10
N GLY A 94 6.72 -9.51 0.69
CA GLY A 94 7.22 -10.87 0.53
C GLY A 94 6.46 -11.65 -0.56
N ALA A 95 6.10 -12.92 -0.31
CA ALA A 95 5.46 -13.77 -1.31
C ALA A 95 4.06 -13.32 -1.77
N PHE A 96 3.39 -12.42 -1.03
CA PHE A 96 2.12 -11.81 -1.47
C PHE A 96 2.30 -10.60 -2.39
N GLN A 97 3.54 -10.13 -2.59
CA GLN A 97 3.83 -8.96 -3.41
C GLN A 97 4.22 -9.38 -4.83
N GLU A 98 3.31 -9.15 -5.78
CA GLU A 98 3.50 -9.58 -7.18
C GLU A 98 4.50 -8.70 -7.95
N THR A 99 4.63 -7.42 -7.57
CA THR A 99 5.57 -6.48 -8.19
C THR A 99 6.74 -6.19 -7.26
N PRO A 100 7.95 -5.91 -7.78
CA PRO A 100 9.15 -5.76 -6.96
C PRO A 100 9.28 -4.36 -6.30
N PHE A 101 8.18 -3.63 -6.14
CA PHE A 101 8.13 -2.34 -5.49
C PHE A 101 6.81 -2.15 -4.72
N LEU A 102 6.86 -1.27 -3.72
CA LEU A 102 5.72 -0.95 -2.88
C LEU A 102 4.60 -0.34 -3.70
N HIS A 103 3.42 -0.93 -3.56
CA HIS A 103 2.15 -0.37 -3.98
C HIS A 103 1.10 -0.71 -2.94
N VAL A 104 0.06 0.12 -2.89
CA VAL A 104 -1.03 0.02 -1.94
C VAL A 104 -2.32 -0.17 -2.72
N HIS A 105 -3.04 -1.23 -2.44
CA HIS A 105 -4.37 -1.44 -2.98
C HIS A 105 -5.37 -0.61 -2.17
N LEU A 106 -6.18 0.19 -2.84
CA LEU A 106 -7.32 0.89 -2.27
C LEU A 106 -8.58 0.23 -2.83
N ILE A 107 -9.39 -0.38 -1.97
CA ILE A 107 -10.53 -1.20 -2.37
C ILE A 107 -11.79 -0.68 -1.69
N ARG A 108 -12.76 -0.24 -2.49
CA ARG A 108 -14.08 0.16 -2.00
C ARG A 108 -14.82 -1.02 -1.37
N MET A 109 -15.44 -0.76 -0.23
CA MET A 109 -16.30 -1.71 0.48
C MET A 109 -17.74 -1.17 0.56
N SER A 110 -18.73 -2.07 0.49
CA SER A 110 -20.16 -1.72 0.57
C SER A 110 -20.69 -1.67 1.99
N GLU A 111 -20.00 -2.30 2.93
CA GLU A 111 -20.40 -2.44 4.32
C GLU A 111 -19.16 -2.34 5.23
N PRO A 112 -19.32 -1.92 6.50
CA PRO A 112 -18.25 -2.02 7.46
C PRO A 112 -17.94 -3.50 7.69
N LEU A 113 -16.68 -3.90 7.58
CA LEU A 113 -16.27 -5.26 7.93
C LEU A 113 -16.42 -5.42 9.44
N ALA A 114 -17.46 -6.14 9.87
CA ALA A 114 -17.70 -6.45 11.28
C ALA A 114 -16.52 -7.23 11.89
N GLU A 115 -16.17 -6.82 13.11
CA GLU A 115 -15.37 -7.50 14.15
C GLU A 115 -14.18 -8.33 13.66
N PHE A 116 -12.95 -7.86 13.90
CA PHE A 116 -11.85 -8.74 14.33
C PHE A 116 -10.58 -7.94 14.70
N TRP A 117 -10.16 -8.14 15.96
CA TRP A 117 -8.86 -7.89 16.62
C TRP A 117 -8.35 -6.45 16.76
N ASP A 118 -8.19 -6.02 18.03
CA ASP A 118 -7.54 -4.77 18.47
C ASP A 118 -6.13 -4.65 17.90
N LEU A 119 -5.83 -3.57 17.15
CA LEU A 119 -4.48 -3.31 16.65
C LEU A 119 -4.12 -1.83 16.54
N GLN A 120 -2.80 -1.63 16.54
CA GLN A 120 -2.04 -0.39 16.74
C GLN A 120 -2.41 0.76 15.79
N PRO A 121 -2.31 2.04 16.22
CA PRO A 121 -2.94 3.17 15.55
C PRO A 121 -2.23 3.70 14.29
N ASN A 122 -1.10 3.15 13.86
CA ASN A 122 -0.30 3.72 12.76
C ASN A 122 0.40 2.68 11.89
N TRP A 123 1.00 3.12 10.79
CA TRP A 123 1.86 2.30 9.93
C TRP A 123 3.17 1.84 10.60
N LEU A 124 3.36 2.07 11.90
CA LEU A 124 4.68 2.07 12.49
C LEU A 124 4.99 1.03 13.55
N ALA A 125 4.03 0.48 14.27
CA ALA A 125 4.38 -0.47 15.32
C ALA A 125 4.31 -1.92 14.81
N VAL A 126 5.34 -2.32 14.08
CA VAL A 126 5.83 -3.70 14.22
C VAL A 126 7.33 -3.62 14.45
N GLU A 127 7.71 -3.55 15.73
CA GLU A 127 9.06 -3.99 16.12
C GLU A 127 9.10 -5.49 15.88
N LEU A 128 9.75 -5.89 14.80
CA LEU A 128 9.99 -7.29 14.53
C LEU A 128 11.16 -7.72 15.41
N GLU A 129 10.94 -8.70 16.27
CA GLU A 129 12.02 -9.29 17.06
C GLU A 129 13.10 -9.83 16.10
N GLU A 130 14.39 -9.68 16.44
CA GLU A 130 15.52 -10.01 15.56
C GLU A 130 15.51 -11.49 15.08
N ASP A 131 14.85 -12.37 15.82
CA ASP A 131 14.67 -13.79 15.55
C ASP A 131 13.52 -14.10 14.58
N GLN A 132 12.65 -13.13 14.28
CA GLN A 132 11.57 -13.27 13.29
C GLN A 132 12.05 -12.98 11.85
N GLN A 133 13.33 -12.66 11.66
CA GLN A 133 13.95 -12.62 10.32
C GLN A 133 14.36 -14.04 9.88
N PRO A 134 13.93 -14.51 8.69
CA PRO A 134 13.45 -13.72 7.56
C PRO A 134 11.94 -13.86 7.35
N PHE A 135 11.18 -12.76 7.41
CA PHE A 135 9.76 -12.76 7.02
C PHE A 135 9.63 -13.28 5.58
N ARG A 136 8.77 -14.27 5.36
CA ARG A 136 8.52 -14.81 4.01
C ARG A 136 7.43 -14.05 3.26
N ALA A 137 6.35 -13.67 3.95
CA ALA A 137 5.23 -12.95 3.36
C ALA A 137 4.35 -12.27 4.41
N GLY A 138 3.68 -11.19 4.01
CA GLY A 138 2.64 -10.59 4.83
C GLY A 138 1.88 -9.50 4.12
N ARG A 139 0.91 -8.93 4.83
CA ARG A 139 0.09 -7.82 4.37
C ARG A 139 -0.15 -6.85 5.50
N ARG A 140 -0.06 -5.56 5.19
CA ARG A 140 -0.59 -4.51 6.04
C ARG A 140 -1.94 -4.09 5.50
N VAL A 141 -2.94 -4.02 6.36
CA VAL A 141 -4.34 -3.78 6.01
C VAL A 141 -4.88 -2.66 6.90
N ILE A 142 -5.32 -1.55 6.33
CA ILE A 142 -6.13 -0.55 7.04
C ILE A 142 -7.58 -0.75 6.63
N ARG A 143 -8.46 -0.81 7.62
CA ARG A 143 -9.90 -0.65 7.42
C ARG A 143 -10.22 0.81 7.72
N TYR A 144 -10.79 1.50 6.75
CA TYR A 144 -11.10 2.91 6.86
C TYR A 144 -12.60 3.14 6.72
N ASN A 145 -13.19 3.75 7.75
CA ASN A 145 -14.57 4.24 7.76
C ASN A 145 -14.53 5.75 7.50
N ALA A 146 -14.81 6.13 6.26
CA ALA A 146 -14.77 7.53 5.84
C ALA A 146 -15.95 8.34 6.41
N LEU A 147 -17.06 7.69 6.80
CA LEU A 147 -18.21 8.37 7.39
C LEU A 147 -17.89 8.92 8.79
N GLU A 148 -17.08 8.19 9.54
CA GLU A 148 -16.67 8.56 10.90
C GLU A 148 -15.25 9.11 10.96
N ASN A 149 -14.53 9.10 9.83
CA ASN A 149 -13.10 9.40 9.75
C ASN A 149 -12.29 8.58 10.77
N THR A 150 -12.59 7.28 10.86
CA THR A 150 -11.92 6.35 11.76
C THR A 150 -11.18 5.29 10.98
N ALA A 151 -9.96 4.98 11.42
CA ALA A 151 -9.10 3.98 10.80
C ALA A 151 -8.67 2.95 11.84
N THR A 152 -8.76 1.68 11.47
CA THR A 152 -8.17 0.57 12.22
C THR A 152 -7.10 -0.08 11.36
N VAL A 153 -5.87 -0.15 11.86
CA VAL A 153 -4.73 -0.72 11.14
C VAL A 153 -4.50 -2.14 11.64
N HIS A 154 -4.30 -3.06 10.72
CA HIS A 154 -4.00 -4.45 10.96
C HIS A 154 -2.73 -4.85 10.19
N THR A 155 -1.84 -5.63 10.78
CA THR A 155 -0.68 -6.19 10.08
C THR A 155 -0.66 -7.68 10.28
N ASP A 156 -0.92 -8.43 9.21
CA ASP A 156 -0.77 -9.88 9.19
C ASP A 156 0.66 -10.21 8.75
N ILE A 157 1.43 -10.85 9.63
CA ILE A 157 2.74 -11.40 9.31
C ILE A 157 2.61 -12.92 9.34
N TYR A 158 2.96 -13.56 8.23
CA TYR A 158 2.95 -15.01 8.13
C TYR A 158 4.40 -15.47 8.33
N LEU A 159 4.66 -15.95 9.55
CA LEU A 159 5.84 -16.75 9.88
C LEU A 159 5.53 -18.20 9.48
N ASP A 160 6.52 -18.93 8.96
CA ASP A 160 6.36 -20.37 8.68
C ASP A 160 6.12 -21.17 9.96
#